data_AF-A0A6A4VPL3-F1
#
_entry.id   AF-A0A6A4VPL3-F1
#
_cell.length_a   1.000
_cell.length_b   1.000
_cell.length_c   1.000
_cell.angle_alpha   90.00
_cell.angle_beta   90.00
_cell.angle_gamma   90.00
#
_symmetry.space_group_name_H-M   'P 1'
#
loop_
_entity.id
_entity.type
_entity.pdbx_description
1 polymer ?
#
loop_
_entity_poly.entity_id
_entity_poly.type
_entity_poly.pdbx_seq_one_letter_code
_entity_poly.pdbx_strand_id
1 'polypeptide(L)'
;MSVASTSVVDPTQITLTIQRTSATKMGSGSVLRALKLAAFGLDVLLTLLGVLLAAGGGHCAFLLRATSAGHVTSADADPAAVLTAVVTTVVILATTAGALLVVVGLLGCCGVARGSRSLLLTQACVLGALLLLLIATLAVVIWSERSAPRRTELAALELIRRRGSVDNDDLDVQPAWRAVHAVQRCLRCCGVLGYGDYVSVNASIPVSCCRDETPSAATPARCRFSGLSEAQLAEHPLLQRRGCGSLVRRRLRLLATLVYCLCGLALAVLMAALSVSCYVALNVRETVPVIPAIHASVQSLRSRNHGYD
;
A
#
# COMPACT_ATOMS: atom_id res chain seq x y z
N MET A 1 -27.58 -53.59 -50.46
CA MET A 1 -26.32 -52.85 -50.22
C MET A 1 -26.67 -51.37 -50.25
N SER A 2 -26.53 -50.70 -49.12
CA SER A 2 -27.00 -49.34 -48.88
C SER A 2 -26.10 -48.31 -49.57
N VAL A 3 -26.72 -47.38 -50.28
CA VAL A 3 -26.09 -46.22 -50.91
C VAL A 3 -25.66 -45.24 -49.82
N ALA A 4 -24.36 -44.95 -49.74
CA ALA A 4 -23.83 -43.91 -48.85
C ALA A 4 -24.09 -42.53 -49.50
N SER A 5 -25.05 -41.80 -48.94
CA SER A 5 -25.39 -40.43 -49.32
C SER A 5 -24.28 -39.49 -48.86
N THR A 6 -23.52 -38.91 -49.81
CA THR A 6 -22.66 -37.76 -49.55
C THR A 6 -23.53 -36.55 -49.24
N SER A 7 -23.50 -36.08 -47.99
CA SER A 7 -24.18 -34.87 -47.56
C SER A 7 -23.56 -33.66 -48.26
N VAL A 8 -24.31 -33.08 -49.21
CA VAL A 8 -24.00 -31.80 -49.85
C VAL A 8 -24.02 -30.72 -48.77
N VAL A 9 -22.86 -30.11 -48.51
CA VAL A 9 -22.76 -28.96 -47.60
C VAL A 9 -23.42 -27.76 -48.29
N ASP A 10 -24.50 -27.26 -47.70
CA ASP A 10 -25.29 -26.15 -48.24
C ASP A 10 -24.45 -24.84 -48.24
N PRO A 11 -24.25 -24.17 -49.39
CA PRO A 11 -23.45 -22.95 -49.50
C PRO A 11 -23.97 -21.77 -48.66
N THR A 12 -25.25 -21.80 -48.28
CA THR A 12 -25.87 -20.78 -47.42
C THR A 12 -25.39 -20.86 -45.96
N GLN A 13 -25.12 -22.06 -45.44
CA GLN A 13 -24.56 -22.30 -44.10
C GLN A 13 -23.11 -21.78 -43.99
N ILE A 14 -22.30 -21.98 -45.03
CA ILE A 14 -20.91 -21.47 -45.08
C ILE A 14 -20.90 -19.95 -45.04
N THR A 15 -21.76 -19.30 -45.81
CA THR A 15 -21.86 -17.84 -45.88
C THR A 15 -22.33 -17.23 -44.56
N LEU A 16 -23.29 -17.84 -43.87
CA LEU A 16 -23.74 -17.42 -42.54
C LEU A 16 -22.66 -17.60 -41.45
N THR A 17 -21.85 -18.66 -41.55
CA THR A 17 -20.72 -18.91 -40.63
C THR A 17 -19.58 -17.91 -40.86
N ILE A 18 -19.31 -17.55 -42.12
CA ILE A 18 -18.36 -16.50 -42.50
C ILE A 18 -18.88 -15.13 -42.04
N GLN A 19 -20.17 -14.81 -42.18
CA GLN A 19 -20.73 -13.55 -41.70
C GLN A 19 -20.74 -13.46 -40.16
N ARG A 20 -21.05 -14.53 -39.43
CA ARG A 20 -20.95 -14.57 -37.96
C ARG A 20 -19.52 -14.40 -37.48
N THR A 21 -18.54 -15.07 -38.11
CA THR A 21 -17.11 -14.89 -37.79
C THR A 21 -16.62 -13.50 -38.18
N SER A 22 -17.20 -12.87 -39.20
CA SER A 22 -16.88 -11.49 -39.62
C SER A 22 -17.46 -10.45 -38.67
N ALA A 23 -18.71 -10.59 -38.23
CA ALA A 23 -19.37 -9.68 -37.30
C ALA A 23 -18.74 -9.74 -35.89
N THR A 24 -18.38 -10.94 -35.41
CA THR A 24 -17.63 -11.11 -34.15
C THR A 24 -16.20 -10.56 -34.26
N LYS A 25 -15.55 -10.69 -35.42
CA LYS A 25 -14.21 -10.13 -35.70
C LYS A 25 -14.22 -8.61 -35.90
N MET A 26 -15.29 -8.02 -36.44
CA MET A 26 -15.47 -6.57 -36.55
C MET A 26 -15.73 -5.92 -35.18
N GLY A 27 -16.55 -6.55 -34.31
CA GLY A 27 -16.74 -6.10 -32.93
C GLY A 27 -15.47 -6.26 -32.08
N SER A 28 -14.77 -7.39 -32.21
CA SER A 28 -13.51 -7.68 -31.52
C SER A 28 -12.38 -6.73 -31.94
N GLY A 29 -12.33 -6.31 -33.21
CA GLY A 29 -11.33 -5.36 -33.70
C GLY A 29 -11.45 -3.96 -33.09
N SER A 30 -12.67 -3.43 -32.98
CA SER A 30 -12.93 -2.12 -32.37
C SER A 30 -12.65 -2.13 -30.87
N VAL A 31 -13.07 -3.19 -30.16
CA VAL A 31 -12.80 -3.36 -28.73
C VAL A 31 -11.29 -3.47 -28.46
N LEU A 32 -10.56 -4.26 -29.24
CA LEU A 32 -9.11 -4.40 -29.08
C LEU A 32 -8.37 -3.07 -29.32
N ARG A 33 -8.81 -2.24 -30.29
CA ARG A 33 -8.24 -0.91 -30.52
C ARG A 33 -8.49 0.01 -29.33
N ALA A 34 -9.71 0.02 -28.80
CA ALA A 34 -10.06 0.80 -27.62
C ALA A 34 -9.24 0.37 -26.40
N LEU A 35 -9.11 -0.95 -26.15
CA LEU A 35 -8.32 -1.49 -25.05
C LEU A 35 -6.83 -1.16 -25.18
N LYS A 36 -6.26 -1.23 -26.39
CA LYS A 36 -4.87 -0.81 -26.64
C LYS A 36 -4.66 0.67 -26.36
N LEU A 37 -5.58 1.53 -26.80
CA LEU A 37 -5.49 2.97 -26.57
C LEU A 37 -5.62 3.30 -25.08
N ALA A 38 -6.57 2.66 -24.38
CA ALA A 38 -6.75 2.82 -22.95
C ALA A 38 -5.54 2.32 -22.15
N ALA A 39 -5.00 1.13 -22.48
CA ALA A 39 -3.81 0.59 -21.85
C ALA A 39 -2.60 1.50 -22.06
N PHE A 40 -2.36 1.93 -23.30
CA PHE A 40 -1.28 2.86 -23.62
C PHE A 40 -1.41 4.18 -22.83
N GLY A 41 -2.59 4.77 -22.78
CA GLY A 41 -2.85 5.99 -22.02
C GLY A 41 -2.65 5.82 -20.51
N LEU A 42 -3.13 4.71 -19.95
CA LEU A 42 -2.95 4.39 -18.53
C LEU A 42 -1.47 4.16 -18.19
N ASP A 43 -0.75 3.41 -19.02
CA ASP A 43 0.69 3.14 -18.83
C ASP A 43 1.52 4.42 -18.95
N VAL A 44 1.16 5.35 -19.84
CA VAL A 44 1.79 6.68 -19.92
C VAL A 44 1.52 7.46 -18.64
N LEU A 45 0.27 7.49 -18.17
CA LEU A 45 -0.09 8.18 -16.92
C LEU A 45 0.65 7.60 -15.72
N LEU A 46 0.73 6.27 -15.61
CA LEU A 46 1.50 5.58 -14.57
C LEU A 46 2.99 5.91 -14.63
N THR A 47 3.54 5.99 -15.85
CA THR A 47 4.95 6.39 -16.05
C THR A 47 5.18 7.82 -15.57
N LEU A 48 4.32 8.77 -15.95
CA LEU A 48 4.43 10.17 -15.53
C LEU A 48 4.30 10.32 -14.00
N LEU A 49 3.33 9.63 -13.39
CA LEU A 49 3.17 9.62 -11.95
C LEU A 49 4.37 8.98 -11.24
N GLY A 50 4.90 7.89 -11.80
CA GLY A 50 6.11 7.23 -11.30
C GLY A 50 7.34 8.13 -11.35
N VAL A 51 7.55 8.88 -12.44
CA VAL A 51 8.64 9.85 -12.57
C VAL A 51 8.48 10.96 -11.53
N LEU A 52 7.28 11.49 -11.34
CA LEU A 52 7.02 12.52 -10.34
C LEU A 52 7.33 12.02 -8.91
N LEU A 53 6.91 10.80 -8.59
CA LEU A 53 7.18 10.16 -7.30
C LEU A 53 8.66 9.87 -7.08
N ALA A 54 9.35 9.32 -8.08
CA ALA A 54 10.76 8.98 -7.99
C ALA A 54 11.65 10.22 -7.92
N ALA A 55 11.39 11.23 -8.76
CA ALA A 55 12.15 12.48 -8.76
C ALA A 55 11.86 13.31 -7.51
N GLY A 56 10.59 13.43 -7.11
CA GLY A 56 10.20 14.12 -5.89
C GLY A 56 10.76 13.45 -4.64
N GLY A 57 10.65 12.11 -4.55
CA GLY A 57 11.22 11.33 -3.46
C GLY A 57 12.75 11.43 -3.41
N GLY A 58 13.43 11.33 -4.55
CA GLY A 58 14.88 11.51 -4.65
C GLY A 58 15.34 12.92 -4.23
N HIS A 59 14.60 13.95 -4.65
CA HIS A 59 14.88 15.33 -4.24
C HIS A 59 14.69 15.51 -2.73
N CYS A 60 13.59 15.00 -2.16
CA CYS A 60 13.37 15.00 -0.71
C CYS A 60 14.47 14.24 0.04
N ALA A 61 14.89 13.07 -0.46
CA ALA A 61 15.96 12.27 0.15
C ALA A 61 17.30 13.02 0.14
N PHE A 62 17.62 13.70 -0.96
CA PHE A 62 18.80 14.55 -1.07
C PHE A 62 18.77 15.69 -0.05
N LEU A 63 17.64 16.40 0.05
CA LEU A 63 17.47 17.49 1.01
C LEU A 63 17.60 17.00 2.46
N LEU A 64 16.96 15.86 2.81
CA LEU A 64 17.07 15.25 4.14
C LEU A 64 18.52 14.83 4.47
N ARG A 65 19.28 14.39 3.47
CA ARG A 65 20.69 14.04 3.65
C ARG A 65 21.58 15.28 3.80
N ALA A 66 21.30 16.33 3.04
CA ALA A 66 22.02 17.59 3.12
C ALA A 66 21.83 18.28 4.48
N THR A 67 20.62 18.22 5.06
CA THR A 67 20.36 18.79 6.39
C THR A 67 20.90 17.93 7.53
N SER A 68 20.87 16.59 7.40
CA SER A 68 21.40 15.67 8.42
C SER A 68 22.93 15.61 8.48
N ALA A 69 23.63 15.89 7.36
CA ALA A 69 25.09 16.04 7.36
C ALA A 69 25.60 17.26 8.16
N GLY A 70 24.71 18.21 8.49
CA GLY A 70 25.05 19.43 9.25
C GLY A 70 24.77 19.37 10.76
N HIS A 71 24.19 18.28 11.30
CA HIS A 71 23.84 18.16 12.72
C HIS A 71 24.45 16.89 13.33
N VAL A 72 25.71 16.97 13.76
CA VAL A 72 26.23 16.10 14.82
C VAL A 72 25.95 16.79 16.15
N THR A 73 24.87 16.40 16.83
CA THR A 73 24.69 16.72 18.25
C THR A 73 23.98 15.56 18.95
N SER A 74 24.73 14.97 19.89
CA SER A 74 24.33 14.28 21.12
C SER A 74 23.19 13.27 21.11
N ALA A 75 23.53 12.07 21.59
CA ALA A 75 22.62 11.01 21.97
C ALA A 75 21.74 11.42 23.15
N ASP A 76 20.61 12.07 22.86
CA ASP A 76 19.41 11.99 23.66
C ASP A 76 18.30 11.34 22.82
N ALA A 77 17.39 10.62 23.46
CA ALA A 77 16.26 9.95 22.80
C ALA A 77 15.23 10.99 22.29
N ASP A 78 15.64 11.79 21.32
CA ASP A 78 14.90 12.93 20.80
C ASP A 78 13.77 12.48 19.87
N PRO A 79 12.55 13.02 20.04
CA PRO A 79 11.43 12.76 19.13
C PRO A 79 11.76 13.17 17.67
N ALA A 80 12.73 14.07 17.47
CA ALA A 80 13.21 14.46 16.15
C ALA A 80 13.96 13.33 15.42
N ALA A 81 14.73 12.49 16.12
CA ALA A 81 15.46 11.39 15.49
C ALA A 81 14.51 10.29 14.99
N VAL A 82 13.48 9.96 15.79
CA VAL A 82 12.43 9.01 15.40
C VAL A 82 11.63 9.55 14.21
N LEU A 83 11.26 10.83 14.23
CA LEU A 83 10.56 11.46 13.12
C LEU A 83 11.40 11.43 11.84
N THR A 84 12.69 11.76 11.91
CA THR A 84 13.61 11.71 10.76
C THR A 84 13.75 10.28 10.22
N ALA A 85 13.84 9.27 11.09
CA ALA A 85 13.86 7.86 10.67
C ALA A 85 12.55 7.43 9.97
N VAL A 86 11.40 7.84 10.49
CA VAL A 86 10.09 7.55 9.86
C VAL A 86 9.96 8.28 8.52
N VAL A 87 10.35 9.55 8.44
CA VAL A 87 10.27 10.32 7.20
C VAL A 87 11.22 9.75 6.14
N THR A 88 12.46 9.42 6.51
CA THR A 88 13.42 8.83 5.56
C THR A 88 12.96 7.47 5.03
N THR A 89 12.41 6.61 5.89
CA THR A 89 11.85 5.32 5.44
C THR A 89 10.68 5.51 4.47
N VAL A 90 9.74 6.43 4.77
CA VAL A 90 8.62 6.75 3.87
C VAL A 90 9.11 7.29 2.52
N VAL A 91 10.10 8.19 2.53
CA VAL A 91 10.68 8.76 1.31
C VAL A 91 11.38 7.71 0.46
N ILE A 92 12.16 6.81 1.07
CA ILE A 92 12.82 5.71 0.34
C ILE A 92 11.77 4.81 -0.29
N LEU A 93 10.75 4.38 0.46
CA LEU A 93 9.68 3.53 -0.04
C LEU A 93 8.92 4.18 -1.20
N ALA A 94 8.56 5.46 -1.07
CA ALA A 94 7.89 6.22 -2.12
C ALA A 94 8.76 6.33 -3.40
N THR A 95 10.06 6.55 -3.23
CA THR A 95 11.02 6.64 -4.34
C THR A 95 11.14 5.29 -5.06
N THR A 96 11.27 4.19 -4.31
CA THR A 96 11.35 2.84 -4.90
C THR A 96 10.06 2.42 -5.58
N ALA A 97 8.90 2.77 -5.00
CA ALA A 97 7.60 2.52 -5.61
C ALA A 97 7.43 3.33 -6.90
N GLY A 98 7.83 4.61 -6.89
CA GLY A 98 7.82 5.47 -8.08
C GLY A 98 8.67 4.90 -9.22
N ALA A 99 9.90 4.47 -8.91
CA ALA A 99 10.78 3.84 -9.90
C ALA A 99 10.18 2.55 -10.49
N LEU A 100 9.53 1.73 -9.66
CA LEU A 100 8.85 0.52 -10.12
C LEU A 100 7.67 0.85 -11.06
N LEU A 101 6.88 1.87 -10.75
CA LEU A 101 5.79 2.35 -11.62
C LEU A 101 6.31 2.81 -12.98
N VAL A 102 7.46 3.49 -13.03
CA VAL A 102 8.13 3.88 -14.29
C VAL A 102 8.48 2.64 -15.12
N VAL A 103 9.10 1.63 -14.51
CA VAL A 103 9.48 0.40 -15.22
C VAL A 103 8.24 -0.32 -15.77
N VAL A 104 7.21 -0.51 -14.94
CA VAL A 104 5.96 -1.18 -15.36
C VAL A 104 5.26 -0.41 -16.47
N GLY A 105 5.14 0.91 -16.35
CA GLY A 105 4.53 1.76 -17.36
C GLY A 105 5.31 1.77 -18.68
N LEU A 106 6.64 1.87 -18.64
CA LEU A 106 7.48 1.80 -19.85
C LEU A 106 7.36 0.46 -20.57
N LEU A 107 7.31 -0.66 -19.83
CA LEU A 107 7.08 -1.99 -20.40
C LEU A 107 5.72 -2.07 -21.10
N GLY A 108 4.67 -1.51 -20.50
CA GLY A 108 3.33 -1.47 -21.09
C GLY A 108 3.24 -0.57 -22.32
N CYS A 109 3.72 0.67 -22.24
CA CYS A 109 3.78 1.59 -23.38
C CYS A 109 4.57 0.99 -24.55
N CYS A 110 5.78 0.45 -24.29
CA CYS A 110 6.60 -0.18 -25.32
C CYS A 110 5.96 -1.44 -25.87
N GLY A 111 5.30 -2.25 -25.03
CA GLY A 111 4.60 -3.47 -25.42
C GLY A 111 3.46 -3.19 -26.40
N VAL A 112 2.63 -2.19 -26.10
CA VAL A 112 1.53 -1.78 -26.98
C VAL A 112 2.06 -1.11 -28.26
N ALA A 113 3.00 -0.17 -28.15
CA ALA A 113 3.54 0.57 -29.29
C ALA A 113 4.27 -0.34 -30.30
N ARG A 114 5.04 -1.31 -29.80
CA ARG A 114 5.77 -2.27 -30.64
C ARG A 114 4.92 -3.48 -31.05
N GLY A 115 3.71 -3.62 -30.50
CA GLY A 115 2.91 -4.83 -30.68
C GLY A 115 3.67 -6.11 -30.28
N SER A 116 4.54 -6.02 -29.28
CA SER A 116 5.38 -7.14 -28.84
C SER A 116 4.70 -7.89 -27.71
N ARG A 117 4.35 -9.15 -27.95
CA ARG A 117 3.75 -10.01 -26.92
C ARG A 117 4.67 -10.24 -25.75
N SER A 118 5.96 -10.44 -25.99
CA SER A 118 6.94 -10.66 -24.93
C SER A 118 6.93 -9.51 -23.92
N LEU A 119 6.91 -8.25 -24.38
CA LEU A 119 6.90 -7.06 -23.51
C LEU A 119 5.61 -6.96 -22.69
N LEU A 120 4.46 -7.21 -23.32
CA LEU A 120 3.15 -7.25 -22.66
C LEU A 120 3.07 -8.38 -21.61
N LEU A 121 3.62 -9.56 -21.91
CA LEU A 121 3.68 -10.67 -20.96
C LEU A 121 4.60 -10.38 -19.78
N THR A 122 5.76 -9.73 -19.99
CA THR A 122 6.59 -9.28 -18.87
C THR A 122 5.86 -8.27 -17.97
N GLN A 123 5.10 -7.33 -18.54
CA GLN A 123 4.26 -6.42 -17.76
C GLN A 123 3.22 -7.22 -16.94
N ALA A 124 2.53 -8.19 -17.57
CA ALA A 124 1.56 -9.04 -16.90
C ALA A 124 2.19 -9.88 -15.76
N CYS A 125 3.39 -10.42 -15.96
CA CYS A 125 4.12 -11.15 -14.92
C CYS A 125 4.47 -10.26 -13.72
N VAL A 126 4.96 -9.04 -13.96
CA VAL A 126 5.29 -8.09 -12.88
C VAL A 126 4.02 -7.66 -12.13
N LEU A 127 2.93 -7.36 -12.83
CA LEU A 127 1.63 -7.05 -12.21
C LEU A 127 1.08 -8.23 -11.41
N GLY A 128 1.22 -9.45 -11.91
CA GLY A 128 0.85 -10.68 -11.20
C GLY A 128 1.67 -10.89 -9.91
N ALA A 129 2.97 -10.64 -9.96
CA ALA A 129 3.83 -10.70 -8.77
C ALA A 129 3.42 -9.64 -7.72
N LEU A 130 3.12 -8.41 -8.16
CA LEU A 130 2.64 -7.34 -7.28
C LEU A 130 1.28 -7.67 -6.66
N LEU A 131 0.38 -8.27 -7.42
CA LEU A 131 -0.92 -8.73 -6.92
C LEU A 131 -0.73 -9.77 -5.80
N LEU A 132 0.13 -10.77 -6.01
CA LEU A 132 0.41 -11.80 -5.00
C LEU A 132 1.04 -11.21 -3.74
N LEU A 133 1.99 -10.29 -3.89
CA LEU A 133 2.60 -9.57 -2.76
C LEU A 133 1.56 -8.75 -1.99
N LEU A 134 0.66 -8.05 -2.69
CA LEU A 134 -0.39 -7.26 -2.03
C LEU A 134 -1.37 -8.14 -1.27
N ILE A 135 -1.76 -9.30 -1.82
CA ILE A 135 -2.62 -10.28 -1.13
C ILE A 135 -1.91 -10.86 0.10
N ALA A 136 -0.63 -11.22 -0.02
CA ALA A 136 0.16 -11.77 1.08
C ALA A 136 0.33 -10.75 2.22
N THR A 137 0.67 -9.49 1.90
CA THR A 137 0.79 -8.42 2.89
C THR A 137 -0.54 -8.15 3.59
N LEU A 138 -1.66 -8.12 2.84
CA LEU A 138 -2.99 -7.93 3.42
C LEU A 138 -3.37 -9.07 4.38
N ALA A 139 -3.05 -10.32 4.03
CA ALA A 139 -3.29 -11.47 4.88
C ALA A 139 -2.52 -11.38 6.21
N VAL A 140 -1.24 -10.98 6.15
CA VAL A 140 -0.40 -10.78 7.35
C VAL A 140 -0.95 -9.63 8.22
N VAL A 141 -1.35 -8.52 7.60
CA VAL A 141 -1.91 -7.36 8.32
C VAL A 141 -3.21 -7.77 9.03
N ILE A 142 -4.15 -8.41 8.34
CA ILE A 142 -5.41 -8.88 8.93
C ILE A 142 -5.16 -9.84 10.09
N TRP A 143 -4.20 -10.75 9.95
CA TRP A 143 -3.84 -11.69 11.00
C TRP A 143 -3.26 -10.97 12.23
N SER A 144 -2.40 -9.96 12.01
CA SER A 144 -1.81 -9.17 13.09
C SER A 144 -2.85 -8.33 13.84
N GLU A 145 -3.83 -7.73 13.14
CA GLU A 145 -4.86 -6.87 13.72
C GLU A 145 -5.77 -7.60 14.73
N ARG A 146 -5.98 -8.91 14.56
CA ARG A 146 -6.79 -9.69 15.50
C ARG A 146 -6.16 -9.80 16.89
N SER A 147 -4.84 -9.70 16.99
CA SER A 147 -4.10 -9.95 18.25
C SER A 147 -3.49 -8.68 18.85
N ALA A 148 -3.14 -7.68 18.03
CA ALA A 148 -2.44 -6.47 18.46
C ALA A 148 -3.20 -5.58 19.47
N PRO A 149 -4.48 -5.20 19.28
CA PRO A 149 -5.13 -4.19 20.12
C PRO A 149 -5.33 -4.67 21.58
N ARG A 150 -5.63 -5.96 21.77
CA ARG A 150 -5.72 -6.54 23.13
C ARG A 150 -4.36 -6.57 23.81
N ARG A 151 -3.30 -6.95 23.08
CA ARG A 151 -1.93 -6.98 23.62
C ARG A 151 -1.45 -5.59 24.02
N THR A 152 -1.74 -4.57 23.20
CA THR A 152 -1.35 -3.18 23.50
C THR A 152 -2.10 -2.62 24.71
N GLU A 153 -3.39 -2.95 24.87
CA GLU A 153 -4.16 -2.51 26.03
C GLU A 153 -3.72 -3.20 27.32
N LEU A 154 -3.47 -4.52 27.26
CA LEU A 154 -2.92 -5.28 28.38
C LEU A 154 -1.53 -4.76 28.79
N ALA A 155 -0.66 -4.46 27.81
CA ALA A 155 0.65 -3.87 28.08
C ALA A 155 0.52 -2.49 28.73
N ALA A 156 -0.41 -1.65 28.27
CA ALA A 156 -0.65 -0.34 28.87
C ALA A 156 -1.19 -0.44 30.32
N LEU A 157 -2.09 -1.38 30.60
CA LEU A 157 -2.57 -1.66 31.95
C LEU A 157 -1.43 -2.14 32.86
N GLU A 158 -0.57 -3.02 32.36
CA GLU A 158 0.58 -3.53 33.10
C GLU A 158 1.60 -2.41 33.41
N LEU A 159 1.80 -1.46 32.49
CA LEU A 159 2.63 -0.27 32.75
C LEU A 159 2.04 0.59 33.87
N ILE A 160 0.73 0.82 33.87
CA ILE A 160 0.04 1.55 34.95
C ILE A 160 0.18 0.81 36.28
N ARG A 161 0.00 -0.52 36.26
CA ARG A 161 0.15 -1.37 37.46
C ARG A 161 1.56 -1.30 38.05
N ARG A 162 2.59 -1.33 37.20
CA ARG A 162 4.00 -1.19 37.64
C ARG A 162 4.27 0.15 38.32
N ARG A 163 3.64 1.23 37.83
CA ARG A 163 3.73 2.55 38.47
C ARG A 163 3.11 2.57 39.87
N GLY A 164 2.02 1.84 40.10
CA GLY A 164 1.43 1.71 41.44
C GLY A 164 2.25 0.86 42.41
N SER A 165 3.04 -0.09 41.90
CA SER A 165 3.87 -0.97 42.73
C SER A 165 5.21 -0.38 43.15
N VAL A 166 5.75 0.58 42.39
CA VAL A 166 7.03 1.22 42.71
C VAL A 166 7.00 2.68 42.28
N ASP A 167 7.23 3.61 43.22
CA ASP A 167 7.54 5.02 42.94
C ASP A 167 8.96 5.12 42.36
N ASN A 168 9.16 4.56 41.17
CA ASN A 168 10.41 4.65 40.44
C ASN A 168 10.34 5.80 39.43
N ASP A 169 11.16 6.82 39.65
CA ASP A 169 11.43 7.89 38.67
C ASP A 169 11.98 7.32 37.34
N ASP A 170 12.62 6.14 37.38
CA ASP A 170 13.13 5.43 36.19
C ASP A 170 12.03 5.04 35.18
N LEU A 171 10.77 4.88 35.64
CA LEU A 171 9.64 4.58 34.75
C LEU A 171 9.26 5.77 33.86
N ASP A 172 9.46 7.01 34.33
CA ASP A 172 9.09 8.21 33.57
C ASP A 172 10.01 8.41 32.35
N VAL A 173 11.22 7.87 32.40
CA VAL A 173 12.20 7.91 31.31
C VAL A 173 11.91 6.85 30.23
N GLN A 174 11.18 5.79 30.59
CA GLN A 174 10.89 4.69 29.67
C GLN A 174 10.05 5.17 28.47
N PRO A 175 10.42 4.77 27.23
CA PRO A 175 9.73 5.20 26.03
C PRO A 175 8.25 4.76 26.01
N ALA A 176 7.94 3.61 26.62
CA ALA A 176 6.58 3.10 26.70
C ALA A 176 5.66 3.99 27.55
N TRP A 177 6.17 4.56 28.64
CA TRP A 177 5.41 5.46 29.50
C TRP A 177 5.21 6.84 28.87
N ARG A 178 6.24 7.37 28.22
CA ARG A 178 6.13 8.59 27.39
C ARG A 178 5.06 8.44 26.30
N ALA A 179 4.93 7.25 25.71
CA ALA A 179 3.87 6.96 24.74
C ALA A 179 2.48 7.01 25.39
N VAL A 180 2.29 6.48 26.60
CA VAL A 180 1.02 6.57 27.35
C VAL A 180 0.62 8.03 27.56
N HIS A 181 1.55 8.89 28.02
CA HIS A 181 1.28 10.31 28.20
C HIS A 181 0.94 11.03 26.88
N ALA A 182 1.66 10.71 25.80
CA ALA A 182 1.39 11.29 24.49
C ALA A 182 -0.03 10.92 24.00
N VAL A 183 -0.40 9.64 24.12
CA VAL A 183 -1.75 9.16 23.74
C VAL A 183 -2.83 9.87 24.56
N GLN A 184 -2.65 9.97 25.88
CA GLN A 184 -3.61 10.64 26.77
C GLN A 184 -3.83 12.11 26.40
N ARG A 185 -2.75 12.85 26.13
CA ARG A 185 -2.83 14.26 25.70
C ARG A 185 -3.47 14.38 24.31
N CYS A 186 -3.01 13.60 23.33
CA CYS A 186 -3.46 13.70 21.95
C CYS A 186 -4.95 13.32 21.78
N LEU A 187 -5.42 12.33 22.54
CA LEU A 187 -6.79 11.84 22.45
C LEU A 187 -7.72 12.44 23.52
N ARG A 188 -7.19 13.27 24.44
CA ARG A 188 -7.92 13.84 25.57
C ARG A 188 -8.67 12.75 26.37
N CYS A 189 -7.95 11.70 26.75
CA CYS A 189 -8.42 10.56 27.52
C CYS A 189 -7.49 10.24 28.69
N CYS A 190 -7.98 9.49 29.69
CA CYS A 190 -7.18 9.07 30.84
C CYS A 190 -7.33 7.56 31.10
N GLY A 191 -6.20 6.90 31.35
CA GLY A 191 -6.14 5.44 31.52
C GLY A 191 -6.55 4.66 30.27
N VAL A 192 -6.60 3.34 30.38
CA VAL A 192 -7.03 2.44 29.29
C VAL A 192 -8.55 2.37 29.24
N LEU A 193 -9.20 2.08 30.38
CA LEU A 193 -10.65 2.06 30.55
C LEU A 193 -11.17 3.36 31.17
N GLY A 194 -10.36 4.02 32.00
CA GLY A 194 -10.65 5.33 32.60
C GLY A 194 -9.61 5.72 33.65
N TYR A 195 -9.82 6.84 34.33
CA TYR A 195 -8.91 7.28 35.41
C TYR A 195 -8.85 6.29 36.58
N GLY A 196 -9.89 5.47 36.76
CA GLY A 196 -9.95 4.42 37.78
C GLY A 196 -8.84 3.38 37.66
N ASP A 197 -8.23 3.22 36.48
CA ASP A 197 -7.08 2.32 36.29
C ASP A 197 -5.91 2.72 37.19
N TYR A 198 -5.70 4.01 37.43
CA TYR A 198 -4.67 4.51 38.35
C TYR A 198 -5.07 4.36 39.82
N VAL A 199 -6.34 4.69 40.13
CA VAL A 199 -6.87 4.63 41.50
C VAL A 199 -6.86 3.18 42.02
N SER A 200 -7.21 2.22 41.17
CA SER A 200 -7.26 0.79 41.51
C SER A 200 -5.91 0.20 41.93
N VAL A 201 -4.80 0.83 41.54
CA VAL A 201 -3.44 0.41 41.89
C VAL A 201 -2.75 1.40 42.82
N ASN A 202 -3.51 2.33 43.42
CA ASN A 202 -3.01 3.40 44.28
C ASN A 202 -1.89 4.26 43.64
N ALA A 203 -1.91 4.41 42.31
CA ALA A 203 -0.95 5.23 41.58
C ALA A 203 -1.43 6.67 41.42
N SER A 204 -0.49 7.62 41.42
CA SER A 204 -0.78 9.02 41.12
C SER A 204 -1.27 9.18 39.68
N ILE A 205 -2.37 9.92 39.48
CA ILE A 205 -2.86 10.24 38.13
C ILE A 205 -1.93 11.27 37.48
N PRO A 206 -1.40 11.01 36.29
CA PRO A 206 -0.45 11.92 35.64
C PRO A 206 -1.14 13.17 35.09
N VAL A 207 -0.37 14.26 34.99
CA VAL A 207 -0.82 15.53 34.40
C VAL A 207 -1.27 15.40 32.95
N SER A 208 -0.87 14.34 32.23
CA SER A 208 -1.38 14.03 30.87
C SER A 208 -2.88 13.75 30.80
N CYS A 209 -3.50 13.37 31.92
CA CYS A 209 -4.94 13.21 32.05
C CYS A 209 -5.69 14.53 32.27
N CYS A 210 -4.97 15.65 32.34
CA CYS A 210 -5.56 16.95 32.55
C CYS A 210 -6.05 17.59 31.24
N ARG A 211 -7.23 18.20 31.31
CA ARG A 211 -7.85 18.97 30.23
C ARG A 211 -7.51 20.45 30.40
N ASP A 212 -6.23 20.79 30.25
CA ASP A 212 -5.80 22.19 30.22
C ASP A 212 -5.63 22.63 28.76
N GLU A 213 -6.46 23.58 28.31
CA GLU A 213 -6.42 24.10 26.93
C GLU A 213 -5.33 25.16 26.74
N THR A 214 -4.71 25.63 27.83
CA THR A 214 -3.59 26.58 27.84
C THR A 214 -2.46 26.03 28.71
N PRO A 215 -1.42 25.39 28.14
CA PRO A 215 -0.26 24.98 28.91
C PRO A 215 0.43 26.24 29.43
N SER A 216 0.29 26.49 30.73
CA SER A 216 0.90 27.61 31.44
C SER A 216 1.84 27.07 32.51
N ALA A 217 2.73 27.90 33.05
CA ALA A 217 3.58 27.51 34.18
C ALA A 217 2.77 27.01 35.40
N ALA A 218 1.48 27.35 35.48
CA ALA A 218 0.56 26.92 36.54
C ALA A 218 -0.20 25.59 36.26
N THR A 219 -0.10 25.03 35.04
CA THR A 219 -0.77 23.77 34.66
C THR A 219 -0.47 22.60 35.61
N PRO A 220 0.78 22.39 36.09
CA PRO A 220 1.06 21.33 37.07
C PRO A 220 0.30 21.50 38.39
N ALA A 221 0.04 22.74 38.80
CA ALA A 221 -0.66 23.04 40.05
C ALA A 221 -2.18 22.83 39.93
N ARG A 222 -2.79 23.19 38.79
CA ARG A 222 -4.23 23.01 38.53
C ARG A 222 -4.61 21.56 38.25
N CYS A 223 -3.65 20.77 37.81
CA CYS A 223 -3.78 19.36 37.45
C CYS A 223 -3.21 18.42 38.52
N ARG A 224 -3.10 18.90 39.77
CA ARG A 224 -2.63 18.08 40.89
C ARG A 224 -3.79 17.22 41.42
N PHE A 225 -3.78 15.95 41.06
CA PHE A 225 -4.80 14.97 41.47
C PHE A 225 -4.41 14.16 42.72
N SER A 226 -3.16 14.28 43.18
CA SER A 226 -2.64 13.60 44.36
C SER A 226 -3.31 14.09 45.65
N GLY A 227 -3.80 13.17 46.49
CA GLY A 227 -4.41 13.48 47.79
C GLY A 227 -5.92 13.80 47.74
N LEU A 228 -6.56 13.72 46.57
CA LEU A 228 -8.01 13.86 46.44
C LEU A 228 -8.72 12.52 46.71
N SER A 229 -9.89 12.58 47.36
CA SER A 229 -10.78 11.42 47.48
C SER A 229 -11.42 11.07 46.12
N GLU A 230 -11.88 9.83 45.97
CA GLU A 230 -12.54 9.38 44.74
C GLU A 230 -13.75 10.26 44.36
N ALA A 231 -14.51 10.75 45.35
CA ALA A 231 -15.64 11.65 45.15
C ALA A 231 -15.18 13.01 44.58
N GLN A 232 -14.10 13.59 45.13
CA GLN A 232 -13.54 14.85 44.64
C GLN A 232 -13.00 14.70 43.21
N LEU A 233 -12.35 13.58 42.94
CA LEU A 233 -11.81 13.25 41.63
C LEU A 233 -12.95 13.05 40.59
N ALA A 234 -14.05 12.45 41.04
CA ALA A 234 -15.28 12.28 40.29
C ALA A 234 -16.09 13.58 40.09
N GLU A 235 -15.66 14.72 40.61
CA GLU A 235 -16.25 16.04 40.29
C GLU A 235 -15.24 17.02 39.68
N HIS A 236 -13.95 16.64 39.61
CA HIS A 236 -12.90 17.54 39.15
C HIS A 236 -13.12 17.96 37.67
N PRO A 237 -13.25 19.27 37.37
CA PRO A 237 -13.64 19.76 36.05
C PRO A 237 -12.57 19.56 34.98
N LEU A 238 -11.29 19.49 35.39
CA LEU A 238 -10.15 19.34 34.49
C LEU A 238 -9.74 17.88 34.27
N LEU A 239 -10.34 16.90 34.95
CA LEU A 239 -9.94 15.50 34.80
C LEU A 239 -10.64 14.86 33.60
N GLN A 240 -9.86 14.26 32.70
CA GLN A 240 -10.39 13.48 31.59
C GLN A 240 -10.89 12.12 32.08
N ARG A 241 -12.16 11.81 31.82
CA ARG A 241 -12.81 10.59 32.34
C ARG A 241 -12.85 9.42 31.36
N ARG A 242 -12.75 9.71 30.07
CA ARG A 242 -12.86 8.70 29.01
C ARG A 242 -11.60 7.86 28.97
N GLY A 243 -11.75 6.53 28.93
CA GLY A 243 -10.65 5.60 28.69
C GLY A 243 -10.09 5.69 27.28
N CYS A 244 -8.76 5.69 27.18
CA CYS A 244 -8.05 5.80 25.90
C CYS A 244 -8.26 4.59 24.99
N GLY A 245 -8.43 3.38 25.52
CA GLY A 245 -8.56 2.16 24.70
C GLY A 245 -9.74 2.24 23.72
N SER A 246 -10.87 2.79 24.16
CA SER A 246 -12.05 2.97 23.29
C SER A 246 -11.80 3.95 22.13
N LEU A 247 -11.11 5.06 22.39
CA LEU A 247 -10.78 6.08 21.39
C LEU A 247 -9.69 5.59 20.43
N VAL A 248 -8.64 4.97 20.96
CA VAL A 248 -7.56 4.36 20.18
C VAL A 248 -8.16 3.31 19.23
N ARG A 249 -8.93 2.35 19.72
CA ARG A 249 -9.61 1.35 18.87
C ARG A 249 -10.53 1.97 17.84
N ARG A 250 -11.21 3.09 18.15
CA ARG A 250 -12.08 3.78 17.18
C ARG A 250 -11.26 4.44 16.07
N ARG A 251 -10.17 5.13 16.42
CA ARG A 251 -9.27 5.75 15.44
C ARG A 251 -8.54 4.71 14.60
N LEU A 252 -8.00 3.65 15.22
CA LEU A 252 -7.37 2.54 14.51
C LEU A 252 -8.35 1.87 13.55
N ARG A 253 -9.59 1.57 13.98
CA ARG A 253 -10.60 1.00 13.08
C ARG A 253 -10.90 1.90 11.89
N LEU A 254 -11.05 3.21 12.09
CA LEU A 254 -11.29 4.14 10.98
C LEU A 254 -10.12 4.18 9.99
N LEU A 255 -8.88 4.27 10.50
CA LEU A 255 -7.68 4.23 9.66
C LEU A 255 -7.55 2.90 8.93
N ALA A 256 -7.77 1.79 9.61
CA ALA A 256 -7.76 0.45 9.03
C ALA A 256 -8.81 0.34 7.93
N THR A 257 -10.05 0.79 8.16
CA THR A 257 -11.10 0.81 7.12
C THR A 257 -10.68 1.61 5.89
N LEU A 258 -10.10 2.80 6.07
CA LEU A 258 -9.60 3.60 4.95
C LEU A 258 -8.48 2.87 4.19
N VAL A 259 -7.52 2.27 4.90
CA VAL A 259 -6.45 1.47 4.30
C VAL A 259 -7.03 0.27 3.55
N TYR A 260 -7.98 -0.47 4.12
CA TYR A 260 -8.67 -1.58 3.45
C TYR A 260 -9.40 -1.14 2.18
N CYS A 261 -10.08 0.00 2.19
CA CYS A 261 -10.72 0.55 1.00
C CYS A 261 -9.70 0.90 -0.09
N LEU A 262 -8.58 1.54 0.27
CA LEU A 262 -7.51 1.88 -0.67
C LEU A 262 -6.82 0.63 -1.24
N CYS A 263 -6.52 -0.36 -0.40
CA CYS A 263 -5.97 -1.64 -0.85
C CYS A 263 -6.95 -2.40 -1.75
N GLY A 264 -8.24 -2.39 -1.43
CA GLY A 264 -9.29 -3.00 -2.26
C GLY A 264 -9.40 -2.33 -3.63
N LEU A 265 -9.35 -0.99 -3.68
CA LEU A 265 -9.30 -0.25 -4.94
C LEU A 265 -8.03 -0.58 -5.74
N ALA A 266 -6.87 -0.62 -5.09
CA ALA A 266 -5.60 -0.98 -5.73
C ALA A 266 -5.65 -2.41 -6.31
N LEU A 267 -6.21 -3.38 -5.57
CA LEU A 267 -6.41 -4.74 -6.05
C LEU A 267 -7.31 -4.79 -7.29
N ALA A 268 -8.45 -4.07 -7.27
CA ALA A 268 -9.35 -4.01 -8.40
C ALA A 268 -8.66 -3.42 -9.65
N VAL A 269 -7.89 -2.34 -9.48
CA VAL A 269 -7.11 -1.71 -10.56
C VAL A 269 -6.04 -2.67 -11.10
N LEU A 270 -5.29 -3.36 -10.22
CA LEU A 270 -4.27 -4.32 -10.63
C LEU A 270 -4.88 -5.51 -11.39
N MET A 271 -6.02 -6.02 -10.94
CA MET A 271 -6.75 -7.09 -11.63
C MET A 271 -7.25 -6.65 -13.01
N ALA A 272 -7.80 -5.43 -13.10
CA ALA A 272 -8.23 -4.86 -14.37
C ALA A 272 -7.03 -4.69 -15.33
N ALA A 273 -5.92 -4.11 -14.86
CA ALA A 273 -4.70 -3.93 -15.64
C ALA A 273 -4.13 -5.28 -16.13
N LEU A 274 -4.06 -6.28 -15.25
CA LEU A 274 -3.60 -7.62 -15.60
C LEU A 274 -4.50 -8.27 -16.67
N SER A 275 -5.83 -8.19 -16.49
CA SER A 275 -6.78 -8.76 -17.43
C SER A 275 -6.70 -8.11 -18.81
N VAL A 276 -6.58 -6.78 -18.87
CA VAL A 276 -6.39 -6.02 -20.11
C VAL A 276 -5.05 -6.36 -20.76
N SER A 277 -3.95 -6.38 -19.99
CA SER A 277 -2.62 -6.71 -20.51
C SER A 277 -2.58 -8.12 -21.12
N CYS A 278 -3.12 -9.12 -20.41
CA CYS A 278 -3.25 -10.48 -20.92
C CYS A 278 -4.14 -10.54 -22.17
N TYR A 279 -5.29 -9.87 -22.17
CA TYR A 279 -6.19 -9.85 -23.33
C TYR A 279 -5.51 -9.24 -24.56
N VAL A 280 -4.83 -8.11 -24.38
CA VAL A 280 -4.08 -7.44 -25.46
C VAL A 280 -2.93 -8.33 -25.93
N ALA A 281 -2.17 -8.96 -25.03
CA ALA A 281 -1.08 -9.88 -25.39
C ALA A 281 -1.57 -11.06 -26.24
N LEU A 282 -2.68 -11.69 -25.86
CA LEU A 282 -3.24 -12.84 -26.57
C LEU A 282 -3.77 -12.47 -27.96
N ASN A 283 -4.31 -11.25 -28.12
CA ASN A 283 -4.95 -10.80 -29.36
C ASN A 283 -4.04 -9.96 -30.27
N VAL A 284 -2.92 -9.45 -29.75
CA VAL A 284 -1.86 -8.90 -30.58
C VAL A 284 -1.32 -10.04 -31.44
N ARG A 285 -1.34 -9.88 -32.75
CA ARG A 285 -0.61 -10.78 -33.65
C ARG A 285 0.83 -10.30 -33.66
N GLU A 286 1.76 -11.16 -33.21
CA GLU A 286 3.17 -10.84 -33.42
C GLU A 286 3.41 -10.70 -34.91
N THR A 287 3.91 -9.55 -35.32
CA THR A 287 4.71 -9.45 -36.54
C THR A 287 6.01 -10.17 -36.24
N VAL A 288 5.96 -11.50 -36.26
CA VAL A 288 7.11 -12.35 -35.98
C VAL A 288 8.23 -11.95 -36.97
N PRO A 289 9.37 -11.39 -36.52
CA PRO A 289 10.51 -11.11 -37.39
C PRO A 289 11.30 -12.38 -37.75
N VAL A 290 10.80 -13.57 -37.40
CA VAL A 290 11.40 -14.85 -37.77
C VAL A 290 11.33 -15.06 -39.29
N ILE A 291 10.42 -14.38 -40.01
CA ILE A 291 10.33 -14.50 -41.47
C ILE A 291 11.59 -14.00 -42.20
N PRO A 292 12.16 -12.79 -41.95
CA PRO A 292 13.40 -12.39 -42.62
C PRO A 292 14.61 -13.27 -42.26
N ALA A 293 14.72 -13.79 -41.04
CA ALA A 293 15.83 -14.67 -40.65
C ALA A 293 15.75 -16.06 -41.30
N ILE A 294 14.55 -16.66 -41.34
CA ILE A 294 14.33 -17.94 -42.05
C ILE A 294 14.43 -17.73 -43.56
N HIS A 295 13.91 -16.64 -44.10
CA HIS A 295 14.01 -16.32 -45.53
C HIS A 295 15.46 -16.11 -45.97
N ALA A 296 16.27 -15.40 -45.19
CA ALA A 296 17.71 -15.25 -45.44
C ALA A 296 18.46 -16.60 -45.37
N SER A 297 18.08 -17.46 -44.42
CA SER A 297 18.67 -18.80 -44.28
C SER A 297 18.30 -19.73 -45.44
N VAL A 298 17.04 -19.65 -45.91
CA VAL A 298 16.54 -20.43 -47.06
C VAL A 298 17.12 -19.93 -48.39
N GLN A 299 17.28 -18.61 -48.58
CA GLN A 299 17.95 -18.05 -49.76
C GLN A 299 19.44 -18.42 -49.82
N SER A 300 20.13 -18.42 -48.67
CA SER A 300 21.52 -18.89 -48.56
C SER A 300 21.66 -20.35 -48.98
N LEU A 301 20.77 -21.23 -48.50
CA LEU A 301 20.77 -22.65 -48.88
C LEU A 301 20.42 -22.88 -50.35
N ARG A 302 19.49 -22.11 -50.93
CA ARG A 302 19.12 -22.20 -52.35
C ARG A 302 20.28 -21.77 -53.27
N SER A 303 21.07 -20.78 -52.88
CA SER A 303 22.24 -20.34 -53.65
C SER A 303 23.37 -21.37 -53.67
N ARG A 304 23.53 -22.20 -52.62
CA ARG A 304 24.51 -23.30 -52.61
C ARG A 304 24.14 -24.46 -53.51
N ASN A 305 22.85 -24.78 -53.64
CA ASN A 305 22.41 -25.90 -54.47
C ASN A 305 22.47 -25.64 -55.99
N HIS A 306 22.58 -24.40 -56.44
CA HIS A 306 22.77 -24.07 -57.87
C HIS A 306 24.23 -23.92 -58.29
N GLY A 307 25.19 -24.17 -57.40
CA GLY A 307 26.62 -24.14 -57.71
C GLY A 307 27.26 -25.51 -57.91
N TYR A 308 26.47 -26.58 -57.98
CA TYR A 308 26.95 -27.97 -58.05
C TYR A 308 26.44 -28.75 -59.28
N ASP A 309 25.77 -28.07 -60.22
CA ASP A 309 25.45 -28.61 -61.56
C ASP A 309 26.48 -28.12 -62.59
#